data_AF-A0A352VKT1-F1
#
_entry.id   AF-A0A352VKT1-F1
#
_cell.length_a   1.000
_cell.length_b   1.000
_cell.length_c   1.000
_cell.angle_alpha   90.00
_cell.angle_beta   90.00
_cell.angle_gamma   90.00
#
_symmetry.space_group_name_H-M   'P 1'
#
loop_
_entity.id
_entity.type
_entity.pdbx_description
1 polymer ?
#
loop_
_entity_poly.entity_id
_entity_poly.type
_entity_poly.pdbx_seq_one_letter_code
_entity_poly.pdbx_strand_id
1 'polypeptide(L)'
;MISRRHFLGASAAATAGATLTRPEALLGAEPAPQQMPPSIARLSSWADRAHPITSTERAARVEKAKRLMREHGLDALALTGGTSMVYFTNVSWGGGERLFTVVIPVRGDAFVVCPAFEEDRAREQLALGPLGGSAVYTWEEHESPYERVTQGLRDRGITTGRVGAEETMQFRFSDGIARAAPALTVADATPINAGCRGVKDEHELALMKLANEATLTAYKAAYLAMDEGMTQSQFGGLVSMAHDRLGFSGGSSVQTGEWSALPHGSITPQVIREGTILLIDGGCGVEGYRSDISRTFVLGTPTDKMKRVYDIGYRAQTAAFEAAAPGVPAEDVDAAARKVIEDAGYGPGYKYFTHRVGHGIGMDGHEWPYLVKGNKEPLAVGNTFSDEPGIYIPGEFGVRLEDDMVITQNGAELFTPQSPSLEEPFANWEH
;
A
#
# COMPACT_ATOMS: atom_id res chain seq x y z
N MET A 1 -25.46 -39.67 59.56
CA MET A 1 -26.93 -39.72 59.69
C MET A 1 -27.56 -39.20 58.39
N ILE A 2 -28.32 -40.07 57.70
CA ILE A 2 -29.55 -39.84 56.89
C ILE A 2 -29.59 -38.55 56.03
N SER A 3 -29.47 -38.49 54.69
CA SER A 3 -30.07 -39.17 53.51
C SER A 3 -31.47 -38.72 53.05
N ARG A 4 -31.63 -38.64 51.70
CA ARG A 4 -32.83 -38.90 50.86
C ARG A 4 -33.88 -37.78 50.72
N ARG A 5 -34.07 -37.22 49.50
CA ARG A 5 -34.87 -37.67 48.32
C ARG A 5 -36.37 -37.34 48.40
N HIS A 6 -36.86 -36.61 47.39
CA HIS A 6 -38.03 -36.81 46.51
C HIS A 6 -38.53 -35.42 46.04
N PHE A 7 -38.53 -35.03 44.77
CA PHE A 7 -39.09 -35.59 43.52
C PHE A 7 -40.62 -35.41 43.38
N LEU A 8 -40.98 -34.63 42.35
CA LEU A 8 -42.25 -34.47 41.60
C LEU A 8 -43.34 -33.50 42.06
N GLY A 9 -43.76 -32.67 41.09
CA GLY A 9 -45.02 -31.95 41.08
C GLY A 9 -45.08 -30.87 40.00
N ALA A 10 -45.16 -31.26 38.73
CA ALA A 10 -45.45 -30.33 37.62
C ALA A 10 -46.90 -29.84 37.69
N SER A 11 -47.16 -28.56 37.39
CA SER A 11 -48.26 -28.11 36.51
C SER A 11 -48.22 -26.60 36.25
N ALA A 12 -48.39 -26.28 34.97
CA ALA A 12 -48.39 -25.00 34.27
C ALA A 12 -49.17 -23.84 34.90
N ALA A 13 -48.63 -22.62 34.74
CA ALA A 13 -49.38 -21.46 34.25
C ALA A 13 -48.41 -20.40 33.70
N ALA A 14 -48.67 -19.97 32.47
CA ALA A 14 -47.88 -19.04 31.69
C ALA A 14 -47.90 -17.61 32.28
N THR A 15 -46.75 -16.94 32.26
CA THR A 15 -46.66 -15.49 32.11
C THR A 15 -45.42 -15.15 31.28
N ALA A 16 -45.63 -14.24 30.34
CA ALA A 16 -44.80 -13.99 29.18
C ALA A 16 -43.57 -13.11 29.46
N GLY A 17 -42.55 -13.29 28.61
CA GLY A 17 -41.86 -12.18 27.95
C GLY A 17 -40.69 -11.51 28.67
N ALA A 18 -39.48 -11.94 28.34
CA ALA A 18 -38.34 -11.06 28.04
C ALA A 18 -37.16 -11.89 27.51
N THR A 19 -37.23 -12.32 26.26
CA THR A 19 -36.01 -12.65 25.51
C THR A 19 -35.31 -11.33 25.19
N LEU A 20 -34.11 -11.15 25.74
CA LEU A 20 -33.20 -10.09 25.35
C LEU A 20 -32.79 -10.30 23.89
N THR A 21 -33.60 -9.78 22.96
CA THR A 21 -33.17 -9.56 21.59
C THR A 21 -32.18 -8.40 21.63
N ARG A 22 -30.95 -8.67 21.19
CA ARG A 22 -29.98 -7.63 20.84
C ARG A 22 -30.68 -6.61 19.95
N PRO A 23 -30.49 -5.29 20.12
CA PRO A 23 -30.97 -4.35 19.14
C PRO A 23 -30.25 -4.68 17.83
N GLU A 24 -31.01 -5.15 16.85
CA GLU A 24 -30.61 -5.09 15.46
C GLU A 24 -30.19 -3.65 15.23
N ALA A 25 -28.90 -3.49 14.91
CA ALA A 25 -28.36 -2.24 14.45
C ALA A 25 -29.30 -1.71 13.37
N LEU A 26 -29.59 -0.40 13.45
CA LEU A 26 -30.21 0.36 12.39
C LEU A 26 -29.51 0.00 11.07
N LEU A 27 -30.11 -0.91 10.31
CA LEU A 27 -29.91 -0.99 8.88
C LEU A 27 -30.44 0.33 8.38
N GLY A 28 -29.53 1.30 8.23
CA GLY A 28 -29.80 2.50 7.45
C GLY A 28 -30.36 2.02 6.12
N ALA A 29 -31.44 2.66 5.67
CA ALA A 29 -32.02 2.39 4.36
C ALA A 29 -30.88 2.31 3.34
N GLU A 30 -30.85 1.25 2.53
CA GLU A 30 -29.94 1.22 1.39
C GLU A 30 -30.15 2.53 0.62
N PRO A 31 -29.09 3.32 0.37
CA PRO A 31 -29.23 4.48 -0.47
C PRO A 31 -29.82 4.00 -1.79
N ALA A 32 -30.89 4.66 -2.25
CA ALA A 32 -31.47 4.40 -3.56
C ALA A 32 -30.31 4.35 -4.59
N PRO A 33 -30.29 3.39 -5.54
CA PRO A 33 -29.18 3.22 -6.46
C PRO A 33 -28.89 4.56 -7.11
N GLN A 34 -27.76 5.15 -6.70
CA GLN A 34 -27.39 6.48 -7.14
C GLN A 34 -27.10 6.33 -8.63
N GLN A 35 -27.92 6.97 -9.47
CA GLN A 35 -27.75 6.88 -10.91
C GLN A 35 -26.32 7.30 -11.25
N MET A 36 -25.57 6.40 -11.88
CA MET A 36 -24.16 6.61 -12.21
C MET A 36 -24.02 7.94 -12.98
N PRO A 37 -23.20 8.89 -12.51
CA PRO A 37 -23.03 10.17 -13.17
C PRO A 37 -22.56 10.01 -14.63
N PRO A 38 -22.98 10.87 -15.56
CA PRO A 38 -22.60 10.75 -16.97
C PRO A 38 -21.08 10.75 -17.22
N SER A 39 -20.30 11.45 -16.39
CA SER A 39 -18.83 11.44 -16.47
C SER A 39 -18.24 10.05 -16.21
N ILE A 40 -18.81 9.31 -15.27
CA ILE A 40 -18.38 7.95 -14.91
C ILE A 40 -18.97 6.92 -15.87
N ALA A 41 -20.24 7.07 -16.27
CA ALA A 41 -20.92 6.13 -17.17
C ALA A 41 -20.24 5.98 -18.54
N ARG A 42 -19.58 7.05 -19.02
CA ARG A 42 -18.81 7.08 -20.27
C ARG A 42 -17.48 6.35 -20.21
N LEU A 43 -16.96 6.06 -19.02
CA LEU A 43 -15.71 5.30 -18.88
C LEU A 43 -15.91 3.87 -19.40
N SER A 44 -14.87 3.33 -20.02
CA SER A 44 -14.77 1.94 -20.48
C SER A 44 -13.70 1.21 -19.69
N SER A 45 -13.92 -0.08 -19.43
CA SER A 45 -12.93 -0.91 -18.75
C SER A 45 -11.61 -0.96 -19.52
N TRP A 46 -10.51 -0.95 -18.77
CA TRP A 46 -9.11 -1.05 -19.21
C TRP A 46 -8.46 -2.35 -18.73
N ALA A 47 -9.24 -3.30 -18.21
CA ALA A 47 -8.74 -4.54 -17.65
C ALA A 47 -7.91 -5.37 -18.66
N ASP A 48 -8.16 -5.22 -19.96
CA ASP A 48 -7.39 -5.87 -21.03
C ASP A 48 -5.97 -5.31 -21.20
N ARG A 49 -5.70 -4.12 -20.67
CA ARG A 49 -4.37 -3.50 -20.66
C ARG A 49 -3.48 -4.04 -19.52
N ALA A 50 -4.06 -4.74 -18.55
CA ALA A 50 -3.32 -5.31 -17.42
C ALA A 50 -2.76 -6.69 -17.81
N HIS A 51 -1.44 -6.84 -17.71
CA HIS A 51 -0.75 -8.09 -18.01
C HIS A 51 0.00 -8.57 -16.76
N PRO A 52 -0.32 -9.77 -16.24
CA PRO A 52 0.32 -10.27 -15.02
C PRO A 52 1.83 -10.50 -15.22
N ILE A 53 2.61 -10.26 -14.15
CA ILE A 53 4.01 -10.64 -14.09
C ILE A 53 4.15 -12.16 -14.29
N THR A 54 5.01 -12.56 -15.22
CA THR A 54 5.19 -13.96 -15.63
C THR A 54 6.03 -14.75 -14.62
N SER A 55 5.90 -16.09 -14.67
CA SER A 55 6.74 -16.98 -13.87
C SER A 55 8.24 -16.81 -14.17
N THR A 56 8.60 -16.54 -15.43
CA THR A 56 10.01 -16.27 -15.84
C THR A 56 10.58 -15.03 -15.17
N GLU A 57 9.82 -13.93 -15.13
CA GLU A 57 10.23 -12.70 -14.44
C GLU A 57 10.39 -12.93 -12.94
N ARG A 58 9.46 -13.68 -12.32
CA ARG A 58 9.57 -14.06 -10.91
C ARG A 58 10.79 -14.94 -10.63
N ALA A 59 11.13 -15.86 -11.52
CA ALA A 59 12.38 -16.62 -11.41
C ALA A 59 13.62 -15.71 -11.43
N ALA A 60 13.64 -14.69 -12.28
CA ALA A 60 14.70 -13.69 -12.29
C ALA A 60 14.76 -12.88 -10.99
N ARG A 61 13.61 -12.55 -10.38
CA ARG A 61 13.53 -11.91 -9.05
C ARG A 61 14.12 -12.79 -7.95
N VAL A 62 13.86 -14.10 -7.97
CA VAL A 62 14.46 -15.06 -7.03
C VAL A 62 15.99 -15.11 -7.19
N GLU A 63 16.50 -15.10 -8.42
CA GLU A 63 17.95 -15.07 -8.66
C GLU A 63 18.60 -13.74 -8.25
N LYS A 64 17.91 -12.60 -8.45
CA LYS A 64 18.32 -11.30 -7.90
C LYS A 64 18.40 -11.34 -6.37
N ALA A 65 17.39 -11.90 -5.70
CA ALA A 65 17.40 -12.07 -4.24
C ALA A 65 18.56 -12.95 -3.77
N LYS A 66 18.84 -14.06 -4.46
CA LYS A 66 20.01 -14.91 -4.14
C LYS A 66 21.34 -14.18 -4.30
N ARG A 67 21.48 -13.32 -5.31
CA ARG A 67 22.67 -12.48 -5.48
C ARG A 67 22.83 -11.51 -4.30
N LEU A 68 21.79 -10.76 -3.96
CA LEU A 68 21.80 -9.82 -2.83
C LEU A 68 22.06 -10.54 -1.50
N MET A 69 21.50 -11.74 -1.29
CA MET A 69 21.80 -12.54 -0.11
C MET A 69 23.29 -12.86 0.02
N ARG A 70 24.00 -13.16 -1.08
CA ARG A 70 25.45 -13.38 -1.06
C ARG A 70 26.21 -12.11 -0.68
N GLU A 71 25.79 -10.97 -1.21
CA GLU A 71 26.39 -9.65 -0.93
C GLU A 71 26.23 -9.24 0.54
N HIS A 72 25.07 -9.55 1.14
CA HIS A 72 24.76 -9.22 2.54
C HIS A 72 25.04 -10.34 3.55
N GLY A 73 25.58 -11.48 3.10
CA GLY A 73 25.92 -12.62 3.95
C GLY A 73 24.70 -13.25 4.63
N LEU A 74 23.62 -13.49 3.87
CA LEU A 74 22.46 -14.27 4.28
C LEU A 74 22.47 -15.64 3.58
N ASP A 75 22.11 -16.68 4.32
CA ASP A 75 22.08 -18.06 3.85
C ASP A 75 20.70 -18.48 3.34
N ALA A 76 19.65 -17.83 3.85
CA ALA A 76 18.27 -18.01 3.37
C ALA A 76 17.43 -16.77 3.64
N LEU A 77 16.37 -16.60 2.85
CA LEU A 77 15.31 -15.62 3.01
C LEU A 77 14.01 -16.34 3.37
N ALA A 78 13.42 -16.01 4.51
CA ALA A 78 12.13 -16.51 4.96
C ALA A 78 11.06 -15.44 4.73
N LEU A 79 10.06 -15.79 3.92
CA LEU A 79 8.93 -14.95 3.55
C LEU A 79 7.66 -15.42 4.28
N THR A 80 6.88 -14.53 4.88
CA THR A 80 5.50 -14.84 5.34
C THR A 80 4.48 -14.22 4.39
N GLY A 81 3.19 -14.55 4.60
CA GLY A 81 2.09 -14.02 3.80
C GLY A 81 2.12 -12.49 3.74
N GLY A 82 2.14 -11.95 2.52
CA GLY A 82 2.31 -10.53 2.25
C GLY A 82 2.93 -10.28 0.88
N THR A 83 3.20 -9.01 0.60
CA THR A 83 3.63 -8.53 -0.72
C THR A 83 4.94 -9.13 -1.20
N SER A 84 5.94 -9.28 -0.32
CA SER A 84 7.22 -9.89 -0.68
C SER A 84 7.06 -11.36 -1.10
N MET A 85 6.15 -12.12 -0.48
CA MET A 85 5.83 -13.49 -0.91
C MET A 85 5.21 -13.51 -2.30
N VAL A 86 4.19 -12.68 -2.56
CA VAL A 86 3.58 -12.56 -3.89
C VAL A 86 4.65 -12.17 -4.93
N TYR A 87 5.47 -11.16 -4.64
CA TYR A 87 6.51 -10.64 -5.52
C TYR A 87 7.46 -11.74 -6.03
N PHE A 88 8.01 -12.56 -5.14
CA PHE A 88 8.97 -13.61 -5.51
C PHE A 88 8.31 -14.89 -6.01
N THR A 89 7.11 -15.22 -5.55
CA THR A 89 6.60 -16.61 -5.64
C THR A 89 5.27 -16.75 -6.35
N ASN A 90 4.51 -15.67 -6.55
CA ASN A 90 3.10 -15.67 -6.94
C ASN A 90 2.13 -16.30 -5.91
N VAL A 91 2.62 -16.73 -4.74
CA VAL A 91 1.78 -17.24 -3.66
C VAL A 91 1.15 -16.06 -2.92
N SER A 92 -0.17 -16.03 -2.88
CA SER A 92 -0.97 -15.06 -2.14
C SER A 92 -1.55 -15.74 -0.91
N TRP A 93 -0.83 -15.59 0.20
CA TRP A 93 -1.24 -16.14 1.49
C TRP A 93 -1.60 -15.02 2.46
N GLY A 94 -2.79 -15.14 3.07
CA GLY A 94 -3.19 -14.24 4.14
C GLY A 94 -2.32 -14.42 5.38
N GLY A 95 -2.16 -13.34 6.15
CA GLY A 95 -1.65 -13.45 7.52
C GLY A 95 -2.62 -14.20 8.43
N GLY A 96 -2.13 -14.71 9.55
CA GLY A 96 -2.94 -15.42 10.53
C GLY A 96 -2.07 -15.96 11.66
N GLU A 97 -2.67 -16.67 12.62
CA GLU A 97 -1.97 -17.29 13.74
C GLU A 97 -1.05 -18.46 13.34
N ARG A 98 -1.35 -19.11 12.21
CA ARG A 98 -0.61 -20.28 11.70
C ARG A 98 0.57 -19.85 10.83
N LEU A 99 1.75 -20.45 11.07
CA LEU A 99 2.91 -20.19 10.21
C LEU A 99 2.68 -20.81 8.83
N PHE A 100 2.70 -19.95 7.82
CA PHE A 100 2.95 -20.30 6.43
C PHE A 100 4.18 -19.51 5.97
N THR A 101 5.24 -20.19 5.54
CA THR A 101 6.44 -19.50 5.07
C THR A 101 7.03 -20.18 3.84
N VAL A 102 7.49 -19.36 2.90
CA VAL A 102 8.35 -19.78 1.80
C VAL A 102 9.78 -19.39 2.15
N VAL A 103 10.68 -20.36 2.13
CA VAL A 103 12.10 -20.15 2.42
C VAL A 103 12.89 -20.33 1.13
N ILE A 104 13.63 -19.29 0.75
CA ILE A 104 14.51 -19.25 -0.41
C ILE A 104 15.96 -19.27 0.07
N PRO A 105 16.65 -20.42 -0.03
CA PRO A 105 18.07 -20.51 0.27
C PRO A 105 18.92 -19.74 -0.74
N VAL A 106 20.10 -19.28 -0.31
CA VAL A 106 21.12 -18.69 -1.20
C VAL A 106 21.70 -19.71 -2.21
N ARG A 107 21.64 -21.00 -1.85
CA ARG A 107 22.02 -22.17 -2.66
C ARG A 107 21.03 -23.31 -2.44
N GLY A 108 20.64 -23.98 -3.53
CA GLY A 108 19.64 -25.04 -3.52
C GLY A 108 18.22 -24.53 -3.78
N ASP A 109 17.26 -25.46 -3.78
CA ASP A 109 15.86 -25.18 -4.12
C ASP A 109 15.11 -24.53 -2.96
N ALA A 110 14.09 -23.73 -3.24
CA ALA A 110 13.21 -23.23 -2.20
C ALA A 110 12.41 -24.36 -1.52
N PHE A 111 11.83 -24.07 -0.35
CA PHE A 111 10.85 -24.94 0.30
C PHE A 111 9.76 -24.12 0.98
N VAL A 112 8.66 -24.79 1.30
CA VAL A 112 7.51 -24.21 1.97
C VAL A 112 7.25 -24.95 3.27
N VAL A 113 6.85 -24.22 4.30
CA VAL A 113 6.29 -24.77 5.53
C VAL A 113 4.85 -24.28 5.63
N CYS A 114 3.89 -25.20 5.73
CA CYS A 114 2.46 -24.88 5.81
C CYS A 114 1.71 -25.84 6.74
N PRO A 115 0.52 -25.46 7.26
CA PRO A 115 -0.34 -26.40 7.97
C PRO A 115 -0.67 -27.60 7.07
N ALA A 116 -0.72 -28.81 7.65
CA ALA A 116 -0.98 -30.04 6.90
C ALA A 116 -2.31 -30.00 6.12
N PHE A 117 -3.36 -29.43 6.72
CA PHE A 117 -4.67 -29.30 6.08
C PHE A 117 -4.71 -28.27 4.93
N GLU A 118 -3.66 -27.48 4.73
CA GLU A 118 -3.53 -26.48 3.65
C GLU A 118 -2.57 -26.95 2.54
N GLU A 119 -2.03 -28.17 2.59
CA GLU A 119 -1.01 -28.64 1.66
C GLU A 119 -1.45 -28.55 0.19
N ASP A 120 -2.66 -29.01 -0.12
CA ASP A 120 -3.19 -29.01 -1.49
C ASP A 120 -3.29 -27.57 -2.05
N ARG A 121 -3.80 -26.64 -1.25
CA ARG A 121 -3.90 -25.22 -1.61
C ARG A 121 -2.51 -24.58 -1.75
N ALA A 122 -1.55 -24.95 -0.90
CA ALA A 122 -0.18 -24.49 -1.01
C ALA A 122 0.44 -24.92 -2.35
N ARG A 123 0.26 -26.19 -2.72
CA ARG A 123 0.75 -26.76 -3.99
C ARG A 123 0.08 -26.12 -5.21
N GLU A 124 -1.23 -25.89 -5.14
CA GLU A 124 -1.99 -25.19 -6.19
C GLU A 124 -1.38 -23.82 -6.50
N GLN A 125 -1.16 -22.99 -5.46
CA GLN A 125 -0.61 -21.65 -5.67
C GLN A 125 0.86 -21.68 -6.10
N LEU A 126 1.68 -22.58 -5.54
CA LEU A 126 3.08 -22.71 -5.94
C LEU A 126 3.23 -23.07 -7.42
N ALA A 127 2.33 -23.88 -7.97
CA ALA A 127 2.33 -24.27 -9.38
C ALA A 127 2.12 -23.08 -10.34
N LEU A 128 1.56 -21.96 -9.85
CA LEU A 128 1.37 -20.74 -10.62
C LEU A 128 2.62 -19.83 -10.63
N GLY A 129 3.67 -20.20 -9.91
CA GLY A 129 4.88 -19.40 -9.76
C GLY A 129 6.17 -20.14 -10.17
N PRO A 130 7.33 -19.52 -9.97
CA PRO A 130 8.62 -20.11 -10.34
C PRO A 130 9.05 -21.23 -9.38
N LEU A 131 8.32 -21.43 -8.27
CA LEU A 131 8.68 -22.33 -7.18
C LEU A 131 7.79 -23.59 -7.12
N GLY A 132 7.08 -23.94 -8.20
CA GLY A 132 6.15 -25.08 -8.23
C GLY A 132 6.75 -26.44 -7.89
N GLY A 133 8.07 -26.62 -8.04
CA GLY A 133 8.80 -27.82 -7.67
C GLY A 133 9.31 -27.86 -6.22
N SER A 134 8.98 -26.87 -5.40
CA SER A 134 9.51 -26.75 -4.03
C SER A 134 9.01 -27.87 -3.12
N ALA A 135 9.89 -28.34 -2.24
CA ALA A 135 9.49 -29.24 -1.17
C ALA A 135 8.50 -28.55 -0.23
N VAL A 136 7.46 -29.26 0.20
CA VAL A 136 6.46 -28.77 1.15
C VAL A 136 6.60 -29.59 2.44
N TYR A 137 6.93 -28.91 3.54
CA TYR A 137 7.03 -29.50 4.87
C TYR A 137 5.80 -29.10 5.67
N THR A 138 4.91 -30.06 5.86
CA THR A 138 3.67 -29.83 6.60
C THR A 138 3.86 -29.98 8.10
N TRP A 139 3.00 -29.32 8.87
CA TRP A 139 2.89 -29.51 10.31
C TRP A 139 1.43 -29.68 10.70
N GLU A 140 1.15 -30.65 11.59
CA GLU A 140 -0.17 -30.81 12.20
C GLU A 140 -0.40 -29.74 13.27
N GLU A 141 -1.66 -29.42 13.61
CA GLU A 141 -2.03 -28.31 14.52
C GLU A 141 -1.32 -28.33 15.90
N HIS A 142 -0.79 -29.48 16.34
CA HIS A 142 -0.08 -29.66 17.60
C HIS A 142 1.45 -29.70 17.45
N GLU A 143 1.96 -29.77 16.23
CA GLU A 143 3.39 -29.83 15.92
C GLU A 143 4.00 -28.42 15.84
N SER A 144 5.32 -28.35 15.99
CA SER A 144 6.03 -27.08 15.84
C SER A 144 6.29 -26.77 14.36
N PRO A 145 5.70 -25.70 13.80
CA PRO A 145 6.04 -25.28 12.44
C PRO A 145 7.51 -24.85 12.31
N TYR A 146 8.11 -24.36 13.39
CA TYR A 146 9.50 -23.90 13.41
C TYR A 146 10.50 -25.05 13.33
N GLU A 147 10.12 -26.24 13.82
CA GLU A 147 10.92 -27.46 13.60
C GLU A 147 10.93 -27.86 12.13
N ARG A 148 9.82 -27.66 11.39
CA ARG A 148 9.78 -27.88 9.94
C ARG A 148 10.64 -26.88 9.16
N VAL A 149 10.67 -25.61 9.58
CA VAL A 149 11.61 -24.62 9.02
C VAL A 149 13.05 -25.09 9.22
N THR A 150 13.38 -25.51 10.44
CA THR A 150 14.72 -26.00 10.78
C THR A 150 15.07 -27.26 10.00
N GLN A 151 14.12 -28.18 9.82
CA GLN A 151 14.31 -29.38 8.99
C GLN A 151 14.61 -29.02 7.53
N GLY A 152 13.80 -28.14 6.93
CA GLY A 152 14.01 -27.71 5.54
C GLY A 152 15.36 -27.05 5.32
N LEU A 153 15.83 -26.24 6.28
CA LEU A 153 17.18 -25.63 6.26
C LEU A 153 18.28 -26.69 6.37
N ARG A 154 18.15 -27.66 7.30
CA ARG A 154 19.12 -28.75 7.47
C ARG A 154 19.24 -29.63 6.24
N ASP A 155 18.13 -29.96 5.59
CA ASP A 155 18.11 -30.77 4.36
C ASP A 155 18.86 -30.09 3.20
N ARG A 156 19.10 -28.79 3.31
CA ARG A 156 19.89 -27.97 2.36
C ARG A 156 21.30 -27.64 2.86
N GLY A 157 21.72 -28.26 3.97
CA GLY A 157 23.04 -28.05 4.57
C GLY A 157 23.19 -26.76 5.36
N ILE A 158 22.10 -26.02 5.62
CA ILE A 158 22.13 -24.78 6.42
C ILE A 158 21.87 -25.14 7.88
N THR A 159 22.96 -25.39 8.61
CA THR A 159 22.94 -25.76 10.05
C THR A 159 23.46 -24.64 10.95
N THR A 160 24.19 -23.68 10.39
CA THR A 160 24.72 -22.47 11.03
C THR A 160 24.65 -21.32 10.02
N GLY A 161 24.79 -20.07 10.48
CA GLY A 161 24.73 -18.89 9.60
C GLY A 161 23.55 -17.97 9.88
N ARG A 162 23.05 -17.27 8.85
CA ARG A 162 22.07 -16.19 8.98
C ARG A 162 20.84 -16.44 8.10
N VAL A 163 19.66 -16.46 8.71
CA VAL A 163 18.37 -16.53 8.00
C VAL A 163 17.73 -15.15 8.05
N GLY A 164 17.58 -14.51 6.90
CA GLY A 164 16.84 -13.26 6.79
C GLY A 164 15.36 -13.50 6.96
N ALA A 165 14.72 -12.87 7.95
CA ALA A 165 13.28 -12.75 8.02
C ALA A 165 12.86 -11.49 7.28
N GLU A 166 11.87 -11.58 6.38
CA GLU A 166 11.27 -10.39 5.79
C GLU A 166 10.66 -9.49 6.88
N GLU A 167 10.80 -8.19 6.70
CA GLU A 167 10.56 -7.16 7.70
C GLU A 167 9.13 -7.08 8.24
N THR A 168 8.14 -7.55 7.48
CA THR A 168 6.73 -7.62 7.92
C THR A 168 6.41 -8.94 8.63
N MET A 169 7.38 -9.85 8.75
CA MET A 169 7.23 -11.09 9.48
C MET A 169 6.92 -10.78 10.94
N GLN A 170 5.75 -11.25 11.39
CA GLN A 170 5.32 -11.07 12.76
C GLN A 170 6.40 -11.61 13.71
N PHE A 171 6.73 -10.82 14.74
CA PHE A 171 7.80 -11.12 15.69
C PHE A 171 7.75 -12.56 16.25
N ARG A 172 6.55 -13.09 16.52
CA ARG A 172 6.39 -14.46 17.03
C ARG A 172 6.91 -15.54 16.07
N PHE A 173 6.86 -15.30 14.75
CA PHE A 173 7.35 -16.23 13.76
C PHE A 173 8.89 -16.17 13.66
N SER A 174 9.46 -14.98 13.62
CA SER A 174 10.92 -14.81 13.61
C SER A 174 11.56 -15.29 14.92
N ASP A 175 10.95 -15.00 16.08
CA ASP A 175 11.35 -15.53 17.40
C ASP A 175 11.20 -17.06 17.46
N GLY A 176 10.10 -17.61 16.93
CA GLY A 176 9.88 -19.05 16.85
C GLY A 176 10.97 -19.77 16.05
N ILE A 177 11.35 -19.23 14.89
CA ILE A 177 12.47 -19.73 14.08
C ILE A 177 13.79 -19.65 14.85
N ALA A 178 14.08 -18.51 15.49
CA ALA A 178 15.31 -18.32 16.25
C ALA A 178 15.46 -19.34 17.41
N ARG A 179 14.36 -19.64 18.11
CA ARG A 179 14.35 -20.62 19.21
C ARG A 179 14.50 -22.07 18.73
N ALA A 180 13.90 -22.41 17.59
CA ALA A 180 13.98 -23.77 17.03
C ALA A 180 15.36 -24.06 16.40
N ALA A 181 16.07 -23.02 15.96
CA ALA A 181 17.38 -23.13 15.33
C ALA A 181 18.43 -22.22 16.01
N PRO A 182 18.84 -22.49 17.26
CA PRO A 182 19.71 -21.60 18.04
C PRO A 182 21.15 -21.46 17.48
N ALA A 183 21.54 -22.33 16.54
CA ALA A 183 22.81 -22.23 15.82
C ALA A 183 22.75 -21.26 14.61
N LEU A 184 21.54 -20.81 14.25
CA LEU A 184 21.28 -19.80 13.23
C LEU A 184 20.98 -18.46 13.90
N THR A 185 21.33 -17.39 13.20
CA THR A 185 20.91 -16.03 13.57
C THR A 185 19.79 -15.59 12.65
N VAL A 186 18.62 -15.26 13.21
CA VAL A 186 17.57 -14.57 12.44
C VAL A 186 18.00 -13.11 12.28
N ALA A 187 18.04 -12.64 11.04
CA ALA A 187 18.52 -11.32 10.66
C ALA A 187 17.46 -10.56 9.86
N ASP A 188 17.63 -9.24 9.76
CA ASP A 188 16.81 -8.39 8.90
C ASP A 188 17.09 -8.69 7.40
N ALA A 189 16.02 -8.96 6.65
CA ALA A 189 16.08 -9.17 5.20
C ALA A 189 15.71 -7.94 4.37
N THR A 190 15.44 -6.78 5.01
CA THR A 190 15.13 -5.53 4.31
C THR A 190 16.11 -5.22 3.17
N PRO A 191 17.45 -5.38 3.31
CA PRO A 191 18.37 -5.12 2.19
C PRO A 191 18.08 -5.96 0.93
N ILE A 192 17.53 -7.17 1.10
CA ILE A 192 17.19 -8.06 -0.01
C ILE A 192 15.85 -7.64 -0.63
N ASN A 193 14.85 -7.42 0.21
CA ASN A 193 13.51 -7.06 -0.23
C ASN A 193 13.50 -5.67 -0.88
N ALA A 194 14.09 -4.67 -0.21
CA ALA A 194 14.25 -3.32 -0.74
C ALA A 194 15.14 -3.30 -1.99
N GLY A 195 16.26 -4.03 -2.01
CA GLY A 195 17.13 -4.11 -3.19
C GLY A 195 16.46 -4.79 -4.40
N CYS A 196 15.51 -5.69 -4.16
CA CYS A 196 14.69 -6.30 -5.20
C CYS A 196 13.54 -5.38 -5.65
N ARG A 197 12.65 -5.02 -4.73
CA ARG A 197 11.36 -4.34 -4.99
C ARG A 197 11.49 -2.84 -5.18
N GLY A 198 12.49 -2.21 -4.56
CA GLY A 198 12.71 -0.76 -4.68
C GLY A 198 13.14 -0.34 -6.08
N VAL A 199 13.67 -1.25 -6.90
CA VAL A 199 14.11 -0.98 -8.28
C VAL A 199 13.25 -1.77 -9.26
N LYS A 200 12.36 -1.06 -9.96
CA LYS A 200 11.35 -1.63 -10.87
C LYS A 200 11.96 -1.98 -12.23
N ASP A 201 11.53 -3.11 -12.77
CA ASP A 201 11.74 -3.45 -14.18
C ASP A 201 10.70 -2.78 -15.10
N GLU A 202 10.89 -2.88 -16.42
CA GLU A 202 10.01 -2.23 -17.41
C GLU A 202 8.55 -2.68 -17.33
N HIS A 203 8.30 -3.96 -16.99
CA HIS A 203 6.95 -4.49 -16.89
C HIS A 203 6.25 -3.98 -15.62
N GLU A 204 6.99 -3.89 -14.50
CA GLU A 204 6.49 -3.24 -13.28
C GLU A 204 6.12 -1.78 -13.52
N LEU A 205 6.98 -1.02 -14.21
CA LEU A 205 6.72 0.38 -14.55
C LEU A 205 5.49 0.53 -15.46
N ALA A 206 5.27 -0.39 -16.39
CA ALA A 206 4.08 -0.38 -17.25
C ALA A 206 2.78 -0.58 -16.44
N LEU A 207 2.79 -1.47 -15.44
CA LEU A 207 1.64 -1.70 -14.55
C LEU A 207 1.38 -0.49 -13.63
N MET A 208 2.44 0.10 -13.07
CA MET A 208 2.33 1.33 -12.26
C MET A 208 1.84 2.51 -13.07
N LYS A 209 2.30 2.66 -14.32
CA LYS A 209 1.80 3.69 -15.24
C LYS A 209 0.31 3.50 -15.50
N LEU A 210 -0.13 2.29 -15.82
CA LEU A 210 -1.56 1.99 -16.00
C LEU A 210 -2.39 2.32 -14.75
N ALA A 211 -1.88 2.00 -13.56
CA ALA A 211 -2.55 2.33 -12.30
C ALA A 211 -2.70 3.86 -12.13
N ASN A 212 -1.64 4.62 -12.41
CA ASN A 212 -1.62 6.08 -12.31
C ASN A 212 -2.58 6.75 -13.32
N GLU A 213 -2.56 6.30 -14.58
CA GLU A 213 -3.48 6.79 -15.61
C GLU A 213 -4.94 6.49 -15.25
N ALA A 214 -5.22 5.31 -14.71
CA ALA A 214 -6.55 4.92 -14.27
C ALA A 214 -7.03 5.78 -13.10
N THR A 215 -6.17 6.03 -12.11
CA THR A 215 -6.48 6.89 -10.96
C THR A 215 -6.76 8.33 -11.38
N LEU A 216 -5.92 8.92 -12.23
CA LEU A 216 -6.13 10.30 -12.68
C LEU A 216 -7.41 10.44 -13.51
N THR A 217 -7.75 9.43 -14.31
CA THR A 217 -9.01 9.36 -15.07
C THR A 217 -10.22 9.21 -14.15
N ALA A 218 -10.14 8.36 -13.13
CA ALA A 218 -11.19 8.17 -12.13
C ALA A 218 -11.44 9.47 -11.34
N TYR A 219 -10.37 10.15 -10.93
CA TYR A 219 -10.44 11.42 -10.21
C TYR A 219 -11.09 12.51 -11.05
N LYS A 220 -10.70 12.66 -12.32
CA LYS A 220 -11.33 13.61 -13.23
C LYS A 220 -12.82 13.32 -13.42
N ALA A 221 -13.20 12.05 -13.58
CA ALA A 221 -14.61 11.67 -13.72
C ALA A 221 -15.44 11.98 -12.46
N ALA A 222 -14.88 11.73 -11.27
CA ALA A 222 -15.49 12.07 -9.98
C ALA A 222 -15.58 13.59 -9.76
N TYR A 223 -14.52 14.33 -10.08
CA TYR A 223 -14.50 15.80 -10.04
C TYR A 223 -15.62 16.41 -10.91
N LEU A 224 -15.82 15.91 -12.14
CA LEU A 224 -16.90 16.35 -13.02
C LEU A 224 -18.31 15.99 -12.53
N ALA A 225 -18.41 15.04 -11.60
CA ALA A 225 -19.67 14.65 -10.96
C ALA A 225 -19.88 15.30 -9.59
N MET A 226 -18.94 16.11 -9.11
CA MET A 226 -19.02 16.79 -7.83
C MET A 226 -20.17 17.78 -7.80
N ASP A 227 -20.85 17.87 -6.66
CA ASP A 227 -21.87 18.88 -6.42
C ASP A 227 -21.80 19.41 -4.99
N GLU A 228 -22.31 20.61 -4.77
CA GLU A 228 -22.41 21.19 -3.43
C GLU A 228 -23.33 20.32 -2.56
N GLY A 229 -22.95 20.14 -1.29
CA GLY A 229 -23.75 19.38 -0.32
C GLY A 229 -23.45 17.88 -0.29
N MET A 230 -22.63 17.38 -1.22
CA MET A 230 -22.08 16.02 -1.11
C MET A 230 -21.24 15.88 0.15
N THR A 231 -21.32 14.72 0.81
CA THR A 231 -20.40 14.37 1.90
C THR A 231 -19.08 13.87 1.33
N GLN A 232 -18.04 13.88 2.16
CA GLN A 232 -16.73 13.32 1.78
C GLN A 232 -16.83 11.83 1.40
N SER A 233 -17.70 11.07 2.06
CA SER A 233 -17.93 9.65 1.71
C SER A 233 -18.70 9.48 0.40
N GLN A 234 -19.63 10.37 0.07
CA GLN A 234 -20.32 10.34 -1.23
C GLN A 234 -19.34 10.61 -2.37
N PHE A 235 -18.46 11.60 -2.22
CA PHE A 235 -17.41 11.87 -3.22
C PHE A 235 -16.42 10.69 -3.33
N GLY A 236 -15.96 10.12 -2.21
CA GLY A 236 -15.12 8.92 -2.23
C GLY A 236 -15.80 7.73 -2.93
N GLY A 237 -17.12 7.59 -2.78
CA GLY A 237 -17.92 6.62 -3.51
C GLY A 237 -17.93 6.82 -5.03
N LEU A 238 -17.90 8.08 -5.51
CA LEU A 238 -17.76 8.39 -6.94
C LEU A 238 -16.40 7.95 -7.48
N VAL A 239 -15.33 8.16 -6.69
CA VAL A 239 -13.97 7.73 -7.05
C VAL A 239 -13.90 6.21 -7.15
N SER A 240 -14.42 5.46 -6.17
CA SER A 240 -14.46 3.99 -6.25
C SER A 240 -15.30 3.49 -7.43
N MET A 241 -16.47 4.10 -7.68
CA MET A 241 -17.31 3.76 -8.82
C MET A 241 -16.60 3.98 -10.16
N ALA A 242 -15.78 5.03 -10.28
CA ALA A 242 -15.00 5.32 -11.47
C ALA A 242 -13.86 4.31 -11.68
N HIS A 243 -13.16 3.91 -10.62
CA HIS A 243 -12.17 2.83 -10.68
C HIS A 243 -12.79 1.49 -11.11
N ASP A 244 -13.92 1.11 -10.51
CA ASP A 244 -14.64 -0.12 -10.86
C ASP A 244 -15.03 -0.12 -12.34
N ARG A 245 -15.42 1.05 -12.87
CA ARG A 245 -15.77 1.20 -14.29
C ARG A 245 -14.57 1.06 -15.23
N LEU A 246 -13.39 1.48 -14.79
CA LEU A 246 -12.11 1.25 -15.47
C LEU A 246 -11.59 -0.19 -15.30
N GLY A 247 -12.23 -1.00 -14.46
CA GLY A 247 -11.88 -2.41 -14.24
C GLY A 247 -10.82 -2.64 -13.16
N PHE A 248 -10.57 -1.65 -12.29
CA PHE A 248 -9.58 -1.74 -11.23
C PHE A 248 -10.22 -1.43 -9.87
N SER A 249 -9.70 -2.03 -8.81
CA SER A 249 -10.14 -1.70 -7.44
C SER A 249 -9.34 -0.51 -6.93
N GLY A 250 -10.03 0.54 -6.49
CA GLY A 250 -9.41 1.77 -6.00
C GLY A 250 -10.36 2.65 -5.21
N GLY A 251 -9.83 3.75 -4.68
CA GLY A 251 -10.57 4.70 -3.87
C GLY A 251 -9.71 5.88 -3.44
N SER A 252 -10.31 6.83 -2.75
CA SER A 252 -9.58 7.96 -2.18
C SER A 252 -10.11 8.33 -0.80
N SER A 253 -9.22 8.80 0.06
CA SER A 253 -9.57 9.65 1.17
C SER A 253 -9.97 11.04 0.63
N VAL A 254 -10.87 11.71 1.35
CA VAL A 254 -11.42 13.01 0.94
C VAL A 254 -11.53 13.89 2.17
N GLN A 255 -10.94 15.07 2.13
CA GLN A 255 -10.98 16.06 3.19
C GLN A 255 -11.39 17.42 2.65
N THR A 256 -12.27 18.12 3.36
CA THR A 256 -12.79 19.44 2.97
C THR A 256 -12.46 20.50 4.01
N GLY A 257 -12.19 21.74 3.56
CA GLY A 257 -11.93 22.89 4.44
C GLY A 257 -10.79 22.62 5.44
N GLU A 258 -11.02 22.91 6.73
CA GLU A 258 -10.00 22.75 7.78
C GLU A 258 -9.49 21.32 7.94
N TRP A 259 -10.28 20.31 7.57
CA TRP A 259 -9.90 18.91 7.71
C TRP A 259 -8.83 18.49 6.70
N SER A 260 -8.66 19.24 5.60
CA SER A 260 -7.53 19.07 4.68
C SER A 260 -6.19 19.45 5.33
N ALA A 261 -6.19 20.18 6.45
CA ALA A 261 -4.98 20.45 7.23
C ALA A 261 -4.53 19.25 8.09
N LEU A 262 -5.24 18.13 8.04
CA LEU A 262 -4.83 16.87 8.66
C LEU A 262 -4.38 15.92 7.55
N PRO A 263 -3.08 15.59 7.43
CA PRO A 263 -2.56 14.84 6.29
C PRO A 263 -3.25 13.49 6.03
N HIS A 264 -3.74 12.84 7.09
CA HIS A 264 -4.50 11.58 7.05
C HIS A 264 -6.00 11.78 7.38
N GLY A 265 -6.48 13.02 7.32
CA GLY A 265 -7.86 13.41 7.52
C GLY A 265 -8.41 13.28 8.94
N SER A 266 -9.73 13.30 9.03
CA SER A 266 -10.51 13.27 10.26
C SER A 266 -11.69 12.32 10.12
N ILE A 267 -12.09 11.71 11.23
CA ILE A 267 -13.31 10.92 11.32
C ILE A 267 -14.58 11.79 11.38
N THR A 268 -14.45 13.09 11.59
CA THR A 268 -15.59 14.01 11.63
C THR A 268 -16.28 14.01 10.26
N PRO A 269 -17.63 13.88 10.21
CA PRO A 269 -18.38 14.03 8.97
C PRO A 269 -18.18 15.42 8.33
N GLN A 270 -18.00 15.44 7.00
CA GLN A 270 -17.65 16.66 6.26
C GLN A 270 -18.62 16.81 5.09
N VAL A 271 -18.88 18.06 4.71
CA VAL A 271 -19.75 18.38 3.57
C VAL A 271 -18.97 19.30 2.64
N ILE A 272 -19.04 19.01 1.35
CA ILE A 272 -18.47 19.82 0.28
C ILE A 272 -19.30 21.10 0.16
N ARG A 273 -18.63 22.24 0.18
CA ARG A 273 -19.24 23.57 0.13
C ARG A 273 -18.50 24.40 -0.90
N GLU A 274 -19.22 25.30 -1.57
CA GLU A 274 -18.58 26.25 -2.47
C GLU A 274 -17.53 27.09 -1.71
N GLY A 275 -16.37 27.32 -2.33
CA GLY A 275 -15.27 28.11 -1.78
C GLY A 275 -14.41 27.38 -0.75
N THR A 276 -14.64 26.10 -0.45
CA THR A 276 -13.74 25.31 0.42
C THR A 276 -12.78 24.44 -0.40
N ILE A 277 -11.58 24.24 0.15
CA ILE A 277 -10.63 23.26 -0.37
C ILE A 277 -11.24 21.86 -0.27
N LEU A 278 -11.02 21.06 -1.31
CA LEU A 278 -11.01 19.62 -1.27
C LEU A 278 -9.60 19.10 -1.52
N LEU A 279 -9.13 18.24 -0.62
CA LEU A 279 -7.95 17.41 -0.82
C LEU A 279 -8.45 15.97 -0.96
N ILE A 280 -8.07 15.32 -2.05
CA ILE A 280 -8.30 13.90 -2.27
C ILE A 280 -6.96 13.21 -2.42
N ASP A 281 -6.88 11.99 -1.92
CA ASP A 281 -5.63 11.22 -1.86
C ASP A 281 -5.91 9.72 -1.87
N GLY A 282 -5.16 8.97 -2.67
CA GLY A 282 -5.32 7.53 -2.90
C GLY A 282 -5.09 7.13 -4.35
N GLY A 283 -5.56 5.95 -4.70
CA GLY A 283 -5.40 5.41 -6.04
C GLY A 283 -5.98 4.02 -6.21
N CYS A 284 -5.43 3.28 -7.17
CA CYS A 284 -5.88 1.93 -7.51
C CYS A 284 -4.74 0.92 -7.60
N GLY A 285 -5.13 -0.37 -7.69
CA GLY A 285 -4.21 -1.47 -7.90
C GLY A 285 -4.39 -2.13 -9.28
N VAL A 286 -3.27 -2.37 -9.97
CA VAL A 286 -3.19 -3.10 -11.24
C VAL A 286 -2.18 -4.23 -11.09
N GLU A 287 -2.64 -5.49 -11.16
CA GLU A 287 -1.77 -6.68 -10.97
C GLU A 287 -0.91 -6.62 -9.70
N GLY A 288 -1.43 -5.97 -8.65
CA GLY A 288 -0.76 -5.77 -7.37
C GLY A 288 0.09 -4.50 -7.27
N TYR A 289 0.36 -3.79 -8.37
CA TYR A 289 1.08 -2.51 -8.37
C TYR A 289 0.14 -1.34 -8.13
N ARG A 290 0.60 -0.34 -7.38
CA ARG A 290 -0.18 0.77 -6.86
C ARG A 290 0.08 2.05 -7.66
N SER A 291 -0.92 2.90 -7.61
CA SER A 291 -0.80 4.34 -7.81
C SER A 291 -1.18 5.03 -6.51
N ASP A 292 -0.58 6.20 -6.27
CA ASP A 292 -0.99 7.10 -5.19
C ASP A 292 -0.93 8.54 -5.70
N ILE A 293 -2.08 9.20 -5.72
CA ILE A 293 -2.23 10.53 -6.30
C ILE A 293 -3.04 11.37 -5.33
N SER A 294 -2.49 12.54 -4.99
CA SER A 294 -3.20 13.61 -4.32
C SER A 294 -3.54 14.74 -5.29
N ARG A 295 -4.78 15.21 -5.20
CA ARG A 295 -5.22 16.44 -5.86
C ARG A 295 -5.89 17.34 -4.85
N THR A 296 -5.50 18.62 -4.89
CA THR A 296 -6.16 19.67 -4.12
C THR A 296 -6.85 20.65 -5.08
N PHE A 297 -8.13 20.93 -4.86
CA PHE A 297 -8.92 21.85 -5.68
C PHE A 297 -10.01 22.54 -4.86
N VAL A 298 -10.78 23.45 -5.48
CA VAL A 298 -11.91 24.14 -4.86
C VAL A 298 -13.16 23.94 -5.71
N LEU A 299 -14.29 23.66 -5.06
CA LEU A 299 -15.59 23.83 -5.71
C LEU A 299 -15.93 25.32 -5.77
N GLY A 300 -16.04 25.90 -6.96
CA GLY A 300 -16.30 27.34 -7.13
C GLY A 300 -15.02 28.18 -7.08
N THR A 301 -15.05 29.31 -6.37
CA THR A 301 -13.94 30.29 -6.41
C THR A 301 -12.96 30.15 -5.24
N PRO A 302 -11.66 29.87 -5.47
CA PRO A 302 -10.65 29.85 -4.42
C PRO A 302 -10.27 31.27 -3.95
N THR A 303 -9.87 31.39 -2.69
CA THR A 303 -9.31 32.64 -2.14
C THR A 303 -7.88 32.89 -2.63
N ASP A 304 -7.42 34.15 -2.61
CA ASP A 304 -6.03 34.47 -2.94
C ASP A 304 -5.01 33.74 -2.05
N LYS A 305 -5.36 33.47 -0.79
CA LYS A 305 -4.50 32.70 0.12
C LYS A 305 -4.37 31.26 -0.35
N MET A 306 -5.46 30.62 -0.75
CA MET A 306 -5.45 29.25 -1.28
C MET A 306 -4.60 29.17 -2.54
N LYS A 307 -4.77 30.11 -3.50
CA LYS A 307 -3.96 30.17 -4.73
C LYS A 307 -2.47 30.29 -4.43
N ARG A 308 -2.09 31.18 -3.51
CA ARG A 308 -0.67 31.34 -3.11
C ARG A 308 -0.10 30.08 -2.46
N VAL A 309 -0.85 29.42 -1.57
CA VAL A 309 -0.37 28.18 -0.93
C VAL A 309 -0.23 27.05 -1.96
N TYR A 310 -1.18 26.95 -2.89
CA TYR A 310 -1.10 26.01 -3.99
C TYR A 310 0.13 26.23 -4.88
N ASP A 311 0.40 27.47 -5.29
CA ASP A 311 1.60 27.81 -6.08
C ASP A 311 2.90 27.42 -5.35
N ILE A 312 2.97 27.63 -4.03
CA ILE A 312 4.13 27.19 -3.24
C ILE A 312 4.26 25.67 -3.27
N GLY A 313 3.16 24.92 -3.09
CA GLY A 313 3.14 23.46 -3.18
C GLY A 313 3.57 22.96 -4.55
N TYR A 314 3.04 23.55 -5.63
CA TYR A 314 3.40 23.23 -7.01
C TYR A 314 4.90 23.38 -7.26
N ARG A 315 5.47 24.54 -6.89
CA ARG A 315 6.92 24.78 -7.03
C ARG A 315 7.76 23.86 -6.14
N ALA A 316 7.25 23.45 -4.97
CA ALA A 316 7.94 22.53 -4.08
C ALA A 316 8.01 21.12 -4.69
N GLN A 317 6.91 20.65 -5.27
CA GLN A 317 6.85 19.40 -6.04
C GLN A 317 7.80 19.47 -7.24
N THR A 318 7.73 20.54 -8.04
CA THR A 318 8.67 20.72 -9.17
C THR A 318 10.13 20.71 -8.72
N ALA A 319 10.47 21.32 -7.59
CA ALA A 319 11.84 21.31 -7.07
C ALA A 319 12.30 19.92 -6.61
N ALA A 320 11.42 19.09 -6.04
CA ALA A 320 11.73 17.69 -5.74
C ALA A 320 11.98 16.89 -7.02
N PHE A 321 11.05 16.97 -7.97
CA PHE A 321 11.16 16.34 -9.29
C PHE A 321 12.47 16.71 -10.01
N GLU A 322 12.83 18.00 -10.07
CA GLU A 322 14.06 18.46 -10.73
C GLU A 322 15.35 18.02 -10.00
N ALA A 323 15.29 17.82 -8.68
CA ALA A 323 16.42 17.34 -7.89
C ALA A 323 16.60 15.81 -8.00
N ALA A 324 15.56 15.06 -8.37
CA ALA A 324 15.57 13.62 -8.40
C ALA A 324 16.36 13.09 -9.62
N ALA A 325 17.49 12.42 -9.36
CA ALA A 325 18.33 11.82 -10.39
C ALA A 325 19.16 10.65 -9.83
N PRO A 326 19.69 9.76 -10.69
CA PRO A 326 20.60 8.70 -10.25
C PRO A 326 21.79 9.23 -9.45
N GLY A 327 22.09 8.60 -8.31
CA GLY A 327 23.20 8.94 -7.44
C GLY A 327 22.91 10.08 -6.45
N VAL A 328 21.80 10.82 -6.61
CA VAL A 328 21.40 11.85 -5.64
C VAL A 328 20.96 11.18 -4.33
N PRO A 329 21.42 11.63 -3.16
CA PRO A 329 20.89 11.15 -1.88
C PRO A 329 19.39 11.43 -1.73
N ALA A 330 18.62 10.48 -1.22
CA ALA A 330 17.17 10.65 -1.03
C ALA A 330 16.80 11.86 -0.16
N GLU A 331 17.64 12.23 0.82
CA GLU A 331 17.45 13.42 1.64
C GLU A 331 17.59 14.76 0.89
N ASP A 332 18.35 14.78 -0.21
CA ASP A 332 18.57 16.01 -0.99
C ASP A 332 17.31 16.37 -1.81
N VAL A 333 16.52 15.37 -2.21
CA VAL A 333 15.19 15.57 -2.81
C VAL A 333 14.20 16.14 -1.78
N ASP A 334 14.21 15.63 -0.54
CA ASP A 334 13.41 16.21 0.56
C ASP A 334 13.79 17.67 0.82
N ALA A 335 15.10 17.95 0.85
CA ALA A 335 15.63 19.28 1.10
C ALA A 335 15.24 20.27 0.00
N ALA A 336 15.19 19.85 -1.26
CA ALA A 336 14.81 20.71 -2.40
C ALA A 336 13.39 21.25 -2.26
N ALA A 337 12.40 20.39 -2.03
CA ALA A 337 11.01 20.83 -1.82
C ALA A 337 10.87 21.66 -0.54
N ARG A 338 11.49 21.19 0.55
CA ARG A 338 11.40 21.84 1.86
C ARG A 338 11.93 23.27 1.80
N LYS A 339 13.03 23.51 1.08
CA LYS A 339 13.59 24.84 0.88
C LYS A 339 12.57 25.82 0.27
N VAL A 340 11.82 25.39 -0.74
CA VAL A 340 10.79 26.23 -1.38
C VAL A 340 9.70 26.65 -0.38
N ILE A 341 9.26 25.72 0.46
CA ILE A 341 8.23 25.95 1.48
C ILE A 341 8.75 26.83 2.62
N GLU A 342 9.99 26.62 3.06
CA GLU A 342 10.63 27.41 4.11
C GLU A 342 10.86 28.85 3.67
N ASP A 343 11.40 29.07 2.47
CA ASP A 343 11.63 30.41 1.90
C ASP A 343 10.31 31.19 1.73
N ALA A 344 9.18 30.49 1.55
CA ALA A 344 7.85 31.08 1.47
C ALA A 344 7.21 31.37 2.84
N GLY A 345 7.91 31.10 3.96
CA GLY A 345 7.44 31.38 5.32
C GLY A 345 6.60 30.27 5.97
N TYR A 346 6.50 29.10 5.35
CA TYR A 346 5.79 27.93 5.88
C TYR A 346 6.73 26.92 6.59
N GLY A 347 7.93 27.38 6.93
CA GLY A 347 8.92 26.67 7.74
C GLY A 347 9.09 27.22 9.17
N PRO A 348 10.24 26.92 9.81
CA PRO A 348 11.25 25.95 9.38
C PRO A 348 10.87 24.50 9.74
N GLY A 349 11.56 23.53 9.15
CA GLY A 349 11.44 22.11 9.46
C GLY A 349 10.06 21.56 9.16
N TYR A 350 9.39 21.02 10.18
CA TYR A 350 8.10 20.31 10.06
C TYR A 350 6.90 21.15 10.53
N LYS A 351 7.02 22.49 10.55
CA LYS A 351 5.98 23.36 11.11
C LYS A 351 4.65 23.27 10.35
N TYR A 352 4.67 23.46 9.02
CA TYR A 352 3.50 23.33 8.16
C TYR A 352 3.66 22.24 7.10
N PHE A 353 4.89 21.90 6.70
CA PHE A 353 5.18 20.70 5.93
C PHE A 353 5.59 19.56 6.87
N THR A 354 4.59 18.84 7.37
CA THR A 354 4.66 18.02 8.59
C THR A 354 5.23 16.62 8.39
N HIS A 355 5.53 16.22 7.16
CA HIS A 355 6.06 14.89 6.81
C HIS A 355 7.21 14.98 5.79
N ARG A 356 7.63 13.80 5.30
CA ARG A 356 8.63 13.61 4.23
C ARG A 356 8.07 14.07 2.87
N VAL A 357 8.93 14.34 1.90
CA VAL A 357 8.50 14.64 0.50
C VAL A 357 7.84 13.47 -0.19
N GLY A 358 8.25 12.24 0.13
CA GLY A 358 7.62 11.08 -0.46
C GLY A 358 8.14 9.76 0.06
N HIS A 359 7.47 8.70 -0.35
CA HIS A 359 7.83 7.33 -0.07
C HIS A 359 8.05 6.56 -1.36
N GLY A 360 8.80 5.47 -1.26
CA GLY A 360 8.86 4.50 -2.33
C GLY A 360 7.47 3.92 -2.55
N ILE A 361 7.13 3.63 -3.79
CA ILE A 361 5.83 3.03 -4.15
C ILE A 361 6.03 1.92 -5.15
N GLY A 362 5.24 0.85 -5.05
CA GLY A 362 5.32 -0.29 -5.96
C GLY A 362 4.13 -1.20 -5.75
N MET A 363 4.35 -2.37 -5.16
CA MET A 363 3.23 -3.25 -4.81
C MET A 363 2.57 -2.87 -3.48
N ASP A 364 3.36 -2.29 -2.56
CA ASP A 364 2.84 -1.60 -1.39
C ASP A 364 2.74 -0.09 -1.70
N GLY A 365 1.74 0.58 -1.11
CA GLY A 365 1.60 2.04 -1.24
C GLY A 365 2.84 2.74 -0.68
N HIS A 366 3.31 2.30 0.49
CA HIS A 366 4.58 2.75 1.07
C HIS A 366 5.59 1.59 1.09
N GLU A 367 6.68 1.74 0.35
CA GLU A 367 7.84 0.86 0.34
C GLU A 367 9.14 1.68 0.23
N TRP A 368 10.25 1.04 -0.17
CA TRP A 368 11.57 1.67 -0.22
C TRP A 368 11.90 2.29 -1.58
N PRO A 369 12.83 3.27 -1.62
CA PRO A 369 13.39 4.03 -0.48
C PRO A 369 12.49 5.21 -0.08
N TYR A 370 12.82 5.96 0.99
CA TYR A 370 12.02 7.11 1.44
C TYR A 370 12.74 8.44 1.16
N LEU A 371 12.04 9.41 0.58
CA LEU A 371 12.56 10.76 0.33
C LEU A 371 12.40 11.61 1.59
N VAL A 372 13.32 11.41 2.53
CA VAL A 372 13.23 12.00 3.87
C VAL A 372 14.61 12.44 4.38
N LYS A 373 14.64 13.57 5.09
CA LYS A 373 15.81 14.04 5.83
C LYS A 373 16.49 12.91 6.62
N GLY A 374 17.79 12.75 6.45
CA GLY A 374 18.60 11.71 7.09
C GLY A 374 18.77 10.43 6.26
N ASN A 375 17.97 10.22 5.21
CA ASN A 375 18.18 9.10 4.30
C ASN A 375 19.25 9.45 3.25
N LYS A 376 20.45 8.92 3.45
CA LYS A 376 21.63 9.17 2.59
C LYS A 376 21.78 8.17 1.45
N GLU A 377 20.84 7.24 1.31
CA GLU A 377 20.90 6.24 0.24
C GLU A 377 20.81 6.94 -1.12
N PRO A 378 21.76 6.70 -2.04
CA PRO A 378 21.70 7.25 -3.38
C PRO A 378 20.56 6.62 -4.18
N LEU A 379 19.82 7.45 -4.91
CA LEU A 379 18.76 6.98 -5.80
C LEU A 379 19.34 6.16 -6.96
N ALA A 380 18.65 5.10 -7.33
CA ALA A 380 18.99 4.21 -8.44
C ALA A 380 17.94 4.31 -9.56
N VAL A 381 18.38 4.08 -10.81
CA VAL A 381 17.47 3.95 -11.95
C VAL A 381 16.43 2.86 -11.67
N GLY A 382 15.15 3.17 -11.91
CA GLY A 382 14.02 2.31 -11.61
C GLY A 382 13.48 2.46 -10.18
N ASN A 383 14.08 3.28 -9.32
CA ASN A 383 13.39 3.68 -8.09
C ASN A 383 12.14 4.50 -8.44
N THR A 384 11.06 4.27 -7.69
CA THR A 384 9.78 4.94 -7.85
C THR A 384 9.32 5.54 -6.54
N PHE A 385 8.72 6.72 -6.57
CA PHE A 385 8.31 7.48 -5.38
C PHE A 385 7.01 8.21 -5.60
N SER A 386 6.27 8.49 -4.52
CA SER A 386 5.41 9.67 -4.48
C SER A 386 6.27 10.94 -4.42
N ASP A 387 5.81 12.01 -5.07
CA ASP A 387 6.32 13.37 -4.90
C ASP A 387 5.19 14.26 -4.35
N GLU A 388 5.08 14.31 -3.02
CA GLU A 388 3.89 14.75 -2.29
C GLU A 388 4.09 15.90 -1.27
N PRO A 389 4.88 16.97 -1.55
CA PRO A 389 5.07 18.05 -0.59
C PRO A 389 3.74 18.76 -0.27
N GLY A 390 3.37 18.72 1.01
CA GLY A 390 2.13 19.30 1.53
C GLY A 390 2.34 20.49 2.47
N ILE A 391 1.42 21.45 2.45
CA ILE A 391 1.36 22.57 3.40
C ILE A 391 0.04 22.48 4.17
N TYR A 392 0.11 22.26 5.47
CA TYR A 392 -1.06 22.05 6.34
C TYR A 392 -1.17 23.18 7.36
N ILE A 393 -2.19 24.02 7.25
CA ILE A 393 -2.40 25.18 8.14
C ILE A 393 -3.53 24.83 9.13
N PRO A 394 -3.22 24.49 10.39
CA PRO A 394 -4.22 24.01 11.34
C PRO A 394 -5.36 25.02 11.54
N GLY A 395 -6.60 24.53 11.50
CA GLY A 395 -7.82 25.35 11.62
C GLY A 395 -8.17 26.16 10.37
N GLU A 396 -7.44 26.00 9.26
CA GLU A 396 -7.72 26.70 8.00
C GLU A 396 -7.94 25.71 6.83
N PHE A 397 -6.87 25.17 6.26
CA PHE A 397 -6.88 24.21 5.16
C PHE A 397 -5.47 23.62 4.97
N GLY A 398 -5.38 22.53 4.23
CA GLY A 398 -4.13 21.99 3.71
C GLY A 398 -4.15 21.87 2.19
N VAL A 399 -2.98 21.90 1.59
CA VAL A 399 -2.77 21.66 0.16
C VAL A 399 -1.70 20.61 0.02
N ARG A 400 -2.00 19.52 -0.70
CA ARG A 400 -1.04 18.50 -1.14
C ARG A 400 -1.22 18.27 -2.63
N LEU A 401 -0.11 18.26 -3.33
CA LEU A 401 0.00 17.81 -4.71
C LEU A 401 0.88 16.59 -4.68
N GLU A 402 0.43 15.52 -5.32
CA GLU A 402 1.18 14.27 -5.40
C GLU A 402 0.99 13.63 -6.75
N ASP A 403 2.12 13.22 -7.30
CA ASP A 403 2.24 12.49 -8.54
C ASP A 403 3.39 11.50 -8.36
N ASP A 404 3.18 10.26 -8.76
CA ASP A 404 4.23 9.26 -8.71
C ASP A 404 5.31 9.57 -9.77
N MET A 405 6.58 9.36 -9.43
CA MET A 405 7.72 9.48 -10.34
C MET A 405 8.61 8.24 -10.35
N VAL A 406 9.35 8.07 -11.45
CA VAL A 406 10.42 7.06 -11.61
C VAL A 406 11.76 7.74 -11.90
N ILE A 407 12.83 7.23 -11.31
CA ILE A 407 14.20 7.63 -11.62
C ILE A 407 14.63 6.96 -12.93
N THR A 408 14.94 7.78 -13.93
CA THR A 408 15.43 7.35 -15.25
C THR A 408 16.95 7.49 -15.30
N GLN A 409 17.57 7.15 -16.44
CA GLN A 409 19.02 7.34 -16.63
C GLN A 409 19.46 8.81 -16.56
N ASN A 410 18.57 9.76 -16.83
CA ASN A 410 18.91 11.17 -17.01
C ASN A 410 18.22 12.13 -16.01
N GLY A 411 17.56 11.60 -14.98
CA GLY A 411 16.78 12.39 -14.03
C GLY A 411 15.59 11.58 -13.51
N ALA A 412 14.43 12.21 -13.41
CA ALA A 412 13.16 11.58 -13.08
C ALA A 412 12.11 11.80 -14.19
N GLU A 413 11.05 11.00 -14.17
CA GLU A 413 9.86 11.16 -15.01
C GLU A 413 8.62 10.94 -14.14
N LEU A 414 7.62 11.81 -14.24
CA LEU A 414 6.32 11.63 -13.58
C LEU A 414 5.45 10.67 -14.40
N PHE A 415 4.71 9.78 -13.72
CA PHE A 415 3.70 8.94 -14.37
C PHE A 415 2.48 9.75 -14.83
N THR A 416 2.19 10.84 -14.14
CA THR A 416 1.07 11.75 -14.42
C THR A 416 1.52 13.20 -14.45
N PRO A 417 0.86 14.07 -15.23
CA PRO A 417 1.21 15.47 -15.24
C PRO A 417 0.75 16.17 -13.94
N GLN A 418 1.57 17.08 -13.43
CA GLN A 418 1.27 17.87 -12.23
C GLN A 418 -0.06 18.63 -12.38
N SER A 419 -0.81 18.77 -11.30
CA SER A 419 -2.03 19.59 -11.31
C SER A 419 -1.70 21.07 -11.65
N PRO A 420 -2.40 21.73 -12.59
CA PRO A 420 -2.02 23.08 -13.04
C PRO A 420 -2.64 24.22 -12.21
N SER A 421 -3.79 23.98 -11.55
CA SER A 421 -4.44 24.99 -10.68
C SER A 421 -5.47 24.36 -9.73
N LEU A 422 -5.93 25.14 -8.74
CA LEU A 422 -7.05 24.76 -7.87
C LEU A 422 -8.39 24.70 -8.62
N GLU A 423 -8.54 25.54 -9.65
CA GLU A 423 -9.76 25.66 -10.43
C GLU A 423 -9.89 24.56 -11.48
N GLU A 424 -8.77 24.19 -12.11
CA GLU A 424 -8.72 23.22 -13.20
C GLU A 424 -7.70 22.11 -12.91
N PRO A 425 -7.90 21.29 -11.87
CA PRO A 425 -6.89 20.34 -11.37
C PRO A 425 -6.48 19.25 -12.36
N PHE A 426 -7.21 19.09 -13.47
CA PHE A 426 -7.02 18.06 -14.51
C PHE A 426 -6.91 18.64 -15.94
N ALA A 427 -6.67 19.94 -16.12
CA ALA A 427 -6.68 20.58 -17.46
C ALA A 427 -5.63 20.01 -18.45
N ASN A 428 -4.58 19.39 -17.95
CA ASN A 428 -3.53 18.73 -18.73
C ASN A 428 -3.73 17.21 -18.86
N TRP A 429 -4.89 16.69 -18.49
CA TRP A 429 -5.26 15.28 -18.63
C TRP A 429 -6.40 15.11 -19.62
N GLU A 430 -6.11 14.57 -20.81
CA GLU A 430 -7.09 14.52 -21.92
C GLU A 430 -8.05 13.32 -21.85
N HIS A 431 -7.72 12.27 -21.10
CA HIS A 431 -8.49 11.02 -21.03
C HIS A 431 -9.87 11.15 -20.35
#